data_AF-A0A447V6B1-F1
#
_entry.id   AF-A0A447V6B1-F1
#
_cell.length_a   1.000
_cell.length_b   1.000
_cell.length_c   1.000
_cell.angle_alpha   90.00
_cell.angle_beta   90.00
_cell.angle_gamma   90.00
#
_symmetry.space_group_name_H-M   'P 1'
#
loop_
_entity.id
_entity.type
_entity.pdbx_description
1 polymer ?
#
loop_
_entity_poly.entity_id
_entity_poly.type
_entity_poly.pdbx_seq_one_letter_code
_entity_poly.pdbx_strand_id
1 'polypeptide(L)'
;MKKHYLIGLGCAVLLAAGFVRAASVNNQYFFIENQVDGEYFITPGKTDPRFSGANTFTKYAANEQLSLGYMGFNGSLPRNSFADIWLEDSSINKPFLGNRCMRNARDCPSNGYLPGYQDKKGVYHISMTTTAGEAGVPRAIFSDSAYEYFRNLGVGTVEMYKYYYCFTRNDYNPAAGQTCASRGGTVGSHEFTMTKTGQMSLESTNALQEIFIDSAGNPVIGLGSEFCRVGYIGSQSGAICEMVKYKMAGSLLAPMRMSMKVNTAKMGFTPGSNTIRLSPNGASGWVNYSATTRASDLINSNNGGIYVFFSQQFLQQLIRRNVDLRNSQEFFTFLFTNTAVPQSGYYEFSPSNTIILRPRDYGISIISKDLTPNPKREGKVGDNEPPLVFDYIATTSGPRQANAIMAQVSGPVVQKNGKPYCLFSSTNGATRVPFSAFLSYTDGRGKTVSTRASCDNQPINLNAARWVESAWPTPHQNDGRFYRTDLSLTFPMNEVNSQYSLDGQDWMGVVSATGEVQVTATWSGPDIQ
;
A
#
# COMPACT_ATOMS: atom_id res chain seq x y z
N MET A 1 -72.43 44.92 0.05
CA MET A 1 -71.40 45.89 -0.37
C MET A 1 -70.04 45.18 -0.37
N LYS A 2 -69.33 45.23 -1.49
CA LYS A 2 -68.12 44.43 -1.77
C LYS A 2 -66.87 45.06 -1.12
N LYS A 3 -66.01 44.19 -0.56
CA LYS A 3 -64.64 44.42 -0.06
C LYS A 3 -63.82 45.32 -0.97
N HIS A 4 -62.86 46.10 -0.44
CA HIS A 4 -61.51 46.31 -0.99
C HIS A 4 -60.50 46.49 0.16
N TYR A 5 -59.53 45.58 0.25
CA TYR A 5 -58.28 45.71 1.01
C TYR A 5 -57.25 46.38 0.09
N LEU A 6 -56.55 47.42 0.55
CA LEU A 6 -55.35 47.92 -0.11
C LEU A 6 -54.11 47.38 0.64
N ILE A 7 -53.33 46.60 -0.08
CA ILE A 7 -52.01 46.08 0.30
C ILE A 7 -50.97 47.12 -0.14
N GLY A 8 -50.15 47.59 0.81
CA GLY A 8 -49.00 48.44 0.53
C GLY A 8 -47.85 47.61 -0.06
N LEU A 9 -47.39 47.99 -1.25
CA LEU A 9 -46.21 47.43 -1.90
C LEU A 9 -44.93 47.87 -1.17
N GLY A 10 -44.22 46.93 -0.54
CA GLY A 10 -42.83 47.09 -0.17
C GLY A 10 -41.93 46.83 -1.37
N CYS A 11 -41.20 47.85 -1.82
CA CYS A 11 -40.21 47.74 -2.89
C CYS A 11 -38.91 47.16 -2.29
N ALA A 12 -38.68 45.86 -2.48
CA ALA A 12 -37.39 45.24 -2.18
C ALA A 12 -36.41 45.52 -3.32
N VAL A 13 -35.35 46.27 -3.03
CA VAL A 13 -34.24 46.50 -3.95
C VAL A 13 -33.44 45.19 -4.07
N LEU A 14 -33.65 44.47 -5.17
CA LEU A 14 -32.80 43.37 -5.61
C LEU A 14 -31.48 43.94 -6.13
N LEU A 15 -30.41 43.83 -5.33
CA LEU A 15 -29.04 43.96 -5.81
C LEU A 15 -28.74 42.80 -6.75
N ALA A 16 -28.84 43.04 -8.06
CA ALA A 16 -28.44 42.10 -9.09
C ALA A 16 -26.92 41.95 -9.07
N ALA A 17 -26.42 40.83 -8.55
CA ALA A 17 -25.05 40.41 -8.77
C ALA A 17 -24.90 40.03 -10.26
N GLY A 18 -24.04 40.75 -10.99
CA GLY A 18 -23.74 40.44 -12.38
C GLY A 18 -22.95 39.13 -12.49
N PHE A 19 -23.59 38.06 -12.97
CA PHE A 19 -22.91 36.81 -13.29
C PHE A 19 -22.26 36.93 -14.68
N VAL A 20 -20.93 37.00 -14.73
CA VAL A 20 -20.18 36.83 -15.98
C VAL A 20 -19.90 35.33 -16.14
N ARG A 21 -20.62 34.67 -17.05
CA ARG A 21 -20.46 33.24 -17.34
C ARG A 21 -19.20 33.05 -18.19
N ALA A 22 -18.19 32.36 -17.68
CA ALA A 22 -16.98 32.06 -18.45
C ALA A 22 -17.16 30.86 -19.39
N ALA A 23 -16.21 30.68 -20.31
CA ALA A 23 -16.20 29.62 -21.31
C ALA A 23 -16.21 28.22 -20.69
N SER A 24 -16.87 27.28 -21.37
CA SER A 24 -16.76 25.85 -21.06
C SER A 24 -15.37 25.34 -21.42
N VAL A 25 -14.73 24.66 -20.47
CA VAL A 25 -13.39 24.08 -20.58
C VAL A 25 -13.48 22.56 -20.45
N ASN A 26 -12.70 21.82 -21.24
CA ASN A 26 -12.77 20.37 -21.26
C ASN A 26 -11.42 19.70 -21.01
N ASN A 27 -11.46 18.55 -20.32
CA ASN A 27 -10.31 17.67 -20.17
C ASN A 27 -10.77 16.21 -20.04
N GLN A 28 -9.81 15.32 -20.11
CA GLN A 28 -9.98 13.91 -19.82
C GLN A 28 -9.06 13.51 -18.68
N TYR A 29 -9.45 12.51 -17.91
CA TYR A 29 -8.66 11.99 -16.82
C TYR A 29 -8.73 10.48 -16.69
N PHE A 30 -7.66 9.94 -16.13
CA PHE A 30 -7.54 8.56 -15.72
C PHE A 30 -7.50 8.51 -14.19
N PHE A 31 -8.19 7.54 -13.61
CA PHE A 31 -8.30 7.37 -12.15
C PHE A 31 -7.50 6.17 -11.69
N ILE A 32 -6.67 6.32 -10.66
CA ILE A 32 -5.96 5.21 -10.02
C ILE A 32 -6.43 5.14 -8.57
N GLU A 33 -6.85 3.94 -8.16
CA GLU A 33 -7.04 3.59 -6.76
C GLU A 33 -5.99 2.57 -6.32
N ASN A 34 -5.58 2.69 -5.08
CA ASN A 34 -4.68 1.75 -4.44
C ASN A 34 -5.35 1.10 -3.25
N GLN A 35 -5.75 -0.15 -3.44
CA GLN A 35 -6.38 -0.94 -2.39
C GLN A 35 -5.37 -1.44 -1.35
N VAL A 36 -4.07 -1.22 -1.56
CA VAL A 36 -3.01 -1.55 -0.60
C VAL A 36 -2.88 -0.44 0.46
N ASP A 37 -2.75 0.82 0.03
CA ASP A 37 -2.47 1.95 0.93
C ASP A 37 -3.70 2.85 1.19
N GLY A 38 -4.82 2.63 0.50
CA GLY A 38 -6.03 3.46 0.63
C GLY A 38 -5.90 4.84 -0.05
N GLU A 39 -5.09 4.92 -1.10
CA GLU A 39 -4.73 6.16 -1.78
C GLU A 39 -5.37 6.28 -3.17
N TYR A 40 -5.56 7.51 -3.62
CA TYR A 40 -6.21 7.84 -4.89
C TYR A 40 -5.39 8.83 -5.69
N PHE A 41 -5.41 8.68 -7.02
CA PHE A 41 -4.74 9.58 -7.93
C PHE A 41 -5.55 9.85 -9.20
N ILE A 42 -5.66 11.13 -9.55
CA ILE A 42 -6.28 11.60 -10.78
C ILE A 42 -5.20 12.18 -11.69
N THR A 43 -5.15 11.69 -12.92
CA THR A 43 -4.12 12.09 -13.88
C THR A 43 -4.75 12.50 -15.21
N PRO A 44 -4.53 13.75 -15.69
CA PRO A 44 -5.26 14.29 -16.83
C PRO A 44 -4.51 14.13 -18.15
N GLY A 45 -5.21 14.34 -19.26
CA GLY A 45 -4.61 14.37 -20.59
C GLY A 45 -3.92 15.69 -20.94
N LYS A 46 -4.35 16.78 -20.30
CA LYS A 46 -3.83 18.15 -20.51
C LYS A 46 -3.66 18.88 -19.19
N THR A 47 -2.88 19.95 -19.22
CA THR A 47 -2.67 20.82 -18.06
C THR A 47 -3.96 21.52 -17.62
N ASP A 48 -4.65 22.15 -18.57
CA ASP A 48 -5.87 22.91 -18.31
C ASP A 48 -7.09 22.26 -18.98
N PRO A 49 -8.29 22.42 -18.38
CA PRO A 49 -8.50 22.88 -17.01
C PRO A 49 -7.82 21.95 -15.99
N ARG A 50 -7.45 22.52 -14.83
CA ARG A 50 -6.78 21.78 -13.77
C ARG A 50 -7.76 20.78 -13.19
N PHE A 51 -7.36 19.51 -13.18
CA PHE A 51 -8.11 18.40 -12.61
C PHE A 51 -7.13 17.24 -12.42
N SER A 52 -6.36 17.28 -11.33
CA SER A 52 -5.24 16.33 -11.13
C SER A 52 -4.73 16.29 -9.72
N GLY A 53 -4.09 15.17 -9.38
CA GLY A 53 -3.31 15.00 -8.16
C GLY A 53 -3.80 13.86 -7.27
N ALA A 54 -2.95 13.53 -6.29
CA ALA A 54 -3.22 12.48 -5.31
C ALA A 54 -3.84 13.05 -4.03
N ASN A 55 -4.56 12.23 -3.28
CA ASN A 55 -5.14 12.61 -1.98
C ASN A 55 -4.07 12.74 -0.89
N THR A 56 -2.85 12.23 -1.13
CA THR A 56 -1.70 12.33 -0.25
C THR A 56 -0.47 12.92 -0.96
N PHE A 57 0.50 13.38 -0.18
CA PHE A 57 1.83 13.70 -0.69
C PHE A 57 2.70 12.45 -0.75
N THR A 58 3.37 12.25 -1.86
CA THR A 58 4.25 11.10 -2.05
C THR A 58 5.57 11.25 -1.27
N LYS A 59 6.22 10.12 -1.00
CA LYS A 59 7.42 10.06 -0.16
C LYS A 59 8.66 10.54 -0.90
N TYR A 60 8.88 10.08 -2.13
CA TYR A 60 10.09 10.40 -2.89
C TYR A 60 9.96 11.68 -3.72
N ALA A 61 8.74 12.12 -4.02
CA ALA A 61 8.50 13.38 -4.71
C ALA A 61 8.17 14.54 -3.75
N ALA A 62 8.44 14.44 -2.45
CA ALA A 62 8.03 15.45 -1.47
C ALA A 62 8.46 16.90 -1.82
N ASN A 63 9.59 17.07 -2.53
CA ASN A 63 10.07 18.37 -2.98
C ASN A 63 9.57 18.76 -4.39
N GLU A 64 9.10 17.80 -5.18
CA GLU A 64 8.67 17.98 -6.57
C GLU A 64 7.15 18.05 -6.71
N GLN A 65 6.41 17.30 -5.89
CA GLN A 65 4.96 17.38 -5.77
C GLN A 65 4.60 18.61 -4.93
N LEU A 66 4.15 19.65 -5.60
CA LEU A 66 3.80 20.92 -4.98
C LEU A 66 2.33 20.99 -4.55
N SER A 67 1.50 20.02 -4.92
CA SER A 67 0.06 20.03 -4.67
C SER A 67 -0.55 18.64 -4.53
N LEU A 68 -1.54 18.56 -3.63
CA LEU A 68 -2.55 17.50 -3.62
C LEU A 68 -3.49 17.63 -4.83
N GLY A 69 -4.41 16.68 -4.96
CA GLY A 69 -5.55 16.70 -5.87
C GLY A 69 -6.31 18.01 -5.88
N TYR A 70 -6.50 18.61 -7.04
CA TYR A 70 -7.25 19.85 -7.17
C TYR A 70 -7.94 20.02 -8.51
N MET A 71 -8.95 20.89 -8.52
CA MET A 71 -9.53 21.45 -9.74
C MET A 71 -9.53 22.97 -9.74
N GLY A 72 -9.49 23.56 -10.93
CA GLY A 72 -9.55 25.00 -11.11
C GLY A 72 -9.10 25.43 -12.49
N PHE A 73 -9.20 26.73 -12.77
CA PHE A 73 -8.73 27.29 -14.03
C PHE A 73 -8.11 28.66 -13.77
N ASN A 74 -8.65 29.71 -14.38
CA ASN A 74 -8.21 31.09 -14.19
C ASN A 74 -9.16 31.86 -13.27
N GLY A 75 -8.64 32.86 -12.57
CA GLY A 75 -9.41 33.69 -11.66
C GLY A 75 -8.48 34.41 -10.70
N SER A 76 -9.04 35.29 -9.88
CA SER A 76 -8.27 36.06 -8.90
C SER A 76 -8.92 35.98 -7.53
N LEU A 77 -8.12 35.60 -6.54
CA LEU A 77 -8.41 35.66 -5.11
C LEU A 77 -7.38 36.61 -4.46
N PRO A 78 -7.73 37.88 -4.23
CA PRO A 78 -6.78 38.85 -3.69
C PRO A 78 -6.33 38.52 -2.27
N ARG A 79 -5.09 38.87 -1.93
CA ARG A 79 -4.61 38.84 -0.54
C ARG A 79 -5.48 39.74 0.35
N ASN A 80 -5.59 39.41 1.63
CA ASN A 80 -6.39 40.13 2.62
C ASN A 80 -7.90 40.14 2.27
N SER A 81 -8.38 39.00 1.79
CA SER A 81 -9.79 38.76 1.49
C SER A 81 -10.23 37.41 2.06
N PHE A 82 -11.53 37.17 2.02
CA PHE A 82 -12.16 35.88 2.30
C PHE A 82 -12.75 35.34 1.01
N ALA A 83 -12.52 34.05 0.74
CA ALA A 83 -12.94 33.42 -0.50
C ALA A 83 -13.87 32.21 -0.28
N ASP A 84 -14.80 32.03 -1.21
CA ASP A 84 -15.62 30.83 -1.33
C ASP A 84 -15.27 30.12 -2.63
N ILE A 85 -15.30 28.78 -2.62
CA ILE A 85 -15.16 27.96 -3.81
C ILE A 85 -16.15 26.79 -3.72
N TRP A 86 -17.02 26.63 -4.70
CA TRP A 86 -18.08 25.61 -4.64
C TRP A 86 -18.47 25.08 -6.02
N LEU A 87 -19.19 23.95 -6.01
CA LEU A 87 -19.85 23.39 -7.18
C LEU A 87 -21.36 23.63 -7.07
N GLU A 88 -21.95 24.20 -8.11
CA GLU A 88 -23.39 24.29 -8.27
C GLU A 88 -23.93 23.00 -8.90
N ASP A 89 -25.10 22.53 -8.44
CA ASP A 89 -25.77 21.32 -8.94
C ASP A 89 -24.93 20.01 -8.90
N SER A 90 -23.91 19.94 -8.04
CA SER A 90 -23.11 18.73 -7.86
C SER A 90 -23.69 17.78 -6.81
N SER A 91 -23.58 16.47 -7.08
CA SER A 91 -23.92 15.41 -6.13
C SER A 91 -22.79 15.10 -5.14
N ILE A 92 -21.61 15.70 -5.29
CA ILE A 92 -20.48 15.51 -4.39
C ILE A 92 -20.75 16.27 -3.09
N ASN A 93 -20.90 15.55 -1.98
CA ASN A 93 -21.05 16.16 -0.67
C ASN A 93 -19.69 16.60 -0.12
N LYS A 94 -19.53 17.89 0.22
CA LYS A 94 -18.28 18.48 0.72
C LYS A 94 -17.10 18.22 -0.23
N PRO A 95 -17.14 18.72 -1.49
CA PRO A 95 -16.17 18.35 -2.52
C PRO A 95 -14.75 18.86 -2.27
N PHE A 96 -14.57 19.84 -1.39
CA PHE A 96 -13.31 20.56 -1.26
C PHE A 96 -12.85 20.78 0.17
N LEU A 97 -11.53 20.78 0.38
CA LEU A 97 -10.89 21.05 1.68
C LEU A 97 -10.50 22.53 1.86
N GLY A 98 -10.21 23.22 0.75
CA GLY A 98 -9.66 24.57 0.76
C GLY A 98 -9.15 25.01 -0.61
N ASN A 99 -8.44 26.14 -0.64
CA ASN A 99 -7.80 26.66 -1.84
C ASN A 99 -6.32 26.28 -1.87
N ARG A 100 -5.84 25.78 -3.00
CA ARG A 100 -4.47 25.33 -3.21
C ARG A 100 -3.45 26.42 -2.84
N CYS A 101 -2.38 26.02 -2.15
CA CYS A 101 -1.23 26.85 -1.84
C CYS A 101 0.00 25.94 -1.92
N MET A 102 0.88 26.10 -2.91
CA MET A 102 1.99 25.16 -3.10
C MET A 102 2.80 24.96 -1.81
N ARG A 103 2.96 23.70 -1.40
CA ARG A 103 3.53 23.31 -0.09
C ARG A 103 4.91 23.92 0.23
N ASN A 104 5.72 24.19 -0.81
CA ASN A 104 7.08 24.72 -0.67
C ASN A 104 7.16 26.24 -0.95
N ALA A 105 6.02 26.90 -1.17
CA ALA A 105 5.99 28.34 -1.34
C ALA A 105 5.95 29.06 0.00
N ARG A 106 6.52 30.26 0.04
CA ARG A 106 6.51 31.13 1.20
C ARG A 106 5.08 31.39 1.67
N ASP A 107 4.87 31.35 2.98
CA ASP A 107 3.58 31.60 3.64
C ASP A 107 2.47 30.58 3.28
N CYS A 108 2.78 29.49 2.57
CA CYS A 108 1.87 28.37 2.35
C CYS A 108 2.01 27.30 3.45
N PRO A 109 0.90 26.74 3.95
CA PRO A 109 0.93 25.62 4.87
C PRO A 109 1.57 24.35 4.27
N SER A 110 2.16 23.52 5.13
CA SER A 110 2.80 22.27 4.71
C SER A 110 1.82 21.21 4.19
N ASN A 111 0.52 21.35 4.42
CA ASN A 111 -0.50 20.49 3.85
C ASN A 111 -0.93 20.93 2.43
N GLY A 112 -0.37 22.03 1.91
CA GLY A 112 -0.55 22.43 0.51
C GLY A 112 -1.83 23.22 0.20
N TYR A 113 -2.53 23.75 1.19
CA TYR A 113 -3.73 24.57 0.97
C TYR A 113 -4.08 25.52 2.13
N LEU A 114 -4.84 26.56 1.79
CA LEU A 114 -5.51 27.44 2.74
C LEU A 114 -6.90 26.84 3.05
N PRO A 115 -7.17 26.43 4.30
CA PRO A 115 -8.42 25.79 4.66
C PRO A 115 -9.58 26.79 4.73
N GLY A 116 -10.80 26.26 4.72
CA GLY A 116 -12.03 27.01 4.99
C GLY A 116 -13.10 26.12 5.60
N TYR A 117 -14.27 26.71 5.86
CA TYR A 117 -15.46 26.00 6.33
C TYR A 117 -16.04 25.11 5.23
N GLN A 118 -16.04 23.80 5.43
CA GLN A 118 -16.55 22.83 4.46
C GLN A 118 -18.07 22.64 4.63
N ASP A 119 -18.80 22.83 3.55
CA ASP A 119 -20.24 22.59 3.49
C ASP A 119 -20.60 21.71 2.27
N LYS A 120 -21.85 21.29 2.17
CA LYS A 120 -22.36 20.36 1.17
C LYS A 120 -21.88 20.66 -0.25
N LYS A 121 -21.85 21.94 -0.66
CA LYS A 121 -21.50 22.35 -2.04
C LYS A 121 -20.03 22.71 -2.24
N GLY A 122 -19.26 22.96 -1.18
CA GLY A 122 -17.92 23.53 -1.34
C GLY A 122 -17.23 23.90 -0.05
N VAL A 123 -16.25 24.80 -0.17
CA VAL A 123 -15.49 25.36 0.94
C VAL A 123 -15.65 26.87 0.96
N TYR A 124 -15.92 27.40 2.15
CA TYR A 124 -16.34 28.77 2.37
C TYR A 124 -15.41 29.46 3.36
N HIS A 125 -15.36 30.79 3.33
CA HIS A 125 -14.56 31.57 4.28
C HIS A 125 -13.07 31.16 4.33
N ILE A 126 -12.48 30.95 3.15
CA ILE A 126 -11.04 30.72 3.03
C ILE A 126 -10.32 32.05 3.27
N SER A 127 -9.50 32.14 4.31
CA SER A 127 -8.72 33.34 4.59
C SER A 127 -7.54 33.45 3.62
N MET A 128 -7.56 34.45 2.73
CA MET A 128 -6.52 34.68 1.73
C MET A 128 -5.33 35.43 2.32
N THR A 129 -4.53 34.75 3.13
CA THR A 129 -3.35 35.32 3.81
C THR A 129 -2.14 35.52 2.90
N THR A 130 -2.10 34.83 1.76
CA THR A 130 -1.03 34.89 0.76
C THR A 130 -1.57 34.68 -0.65
N THR A 131 -0.82 35.13 -1.65
CA THR A 131 -1.00 34.80 -3.07
C THR A 131 0.18 34.01 -3.64
N ALA A 132 1.19 33.72 -2.81
CA ALA A 132 2.33 32.88 -3.18
C ALA A 132 1.88 31.45 -3.47
N GLY A 133 2.70 30.70 -4.20
CA GLY A 133 2.41 29.30 -4.51
C GLY A 133 1.09 29.10 -5.26
N GLU A 134 0.71 30.08 -6.09
CA GLU A 134 -0.57 30.13 -6.82
C GLU A 134 -1.84 30.19 -5.95
N ALA A 135 -1.75 30.51 -4.66
CA ALA A 135 -2.93 30.71 -3.81
C ALA A 135 -3.84 31.87 -4.29
N GLY A 136 -3.31 32.81 -5.07
CA GLY A 136 -4.11 33.89 -5.65
C GLY A 136 -5.10 33.45 -6.75
N VAL A 137 -5.19 32.16 -7.06
CA VAL A 137 -6.07 31.60 -8.10
C VAL A 137 -7.04 30.61 -7.45
N PRO A 138 -8.34 30.64 -7.81
CA PRO A 138 -9.32 29.70 -7.27
C PRO A 138 -9.05 28.29 -7.80
N ARG A 139 -8.42 27.47 -6.97
CA ARG A 139 -8.00 26.09 -7.24
C ARG A 139 -8.34 25.24 -6.03
N ALA A 140 -9.49 24.60 -6.07
CA ALA A 140 -10.03 23.86 -4.94
C ALA A 140 -9.31 22.53 -4.76
N ILE A 141 -8.82 22.24 -3.55
CA ILE A 141 -8.28 20.92 -3.21
C ILE A 141 -9.44 19.93 -3.01
N PHE A 142 -9.36 18.77 -3.66
CA PHE A 142 -10.35 17.70 -3.51
C PHE A 142 -10.36 17.13 -2.09
N SER A 143 -11.55 16.82 -1.59
CA SER A 143 -11.74 16.02 -0.38
C SER A 143 -11.79 14.52 -0.70
N ASP A 144 -11.77 13.68 0.34
CA ASP A 144 -11.95 12.23 0.20
C ASP A 144 -13.29 11.88 -0.47
N SER A 145 -14.37 12.63 -0.16
CA SER A 145 -15.67 12.40 -0.79
C SER A 145 -15.68 12.71 -2.29
N ALA A 146 -14.86 13.65 -2.75
CA ALA A 146 -14.68 13.89 -4.18
C ALA A 146 -13.98 12.70 -4.84
N TYR A 147 -12.91 12.17 -4.24
CA TYR A 147 -12.23 10.97 -4.73
C TYR A 147 -13.15 9.75 -4.78
N GLU A 148 -13.92 9.49 -3.73
CA GLU A 148 -14.91 8.41 -3.69
C GLU A 148 -15.97 8.57 -4.79
N TYR A 149 -16.43 9.80 -5.03
CA TYR A 149 -17.35 10.06 -6.12
C TYR A 149 -16.70 9.71 -7.48
N PHE A 150 -15.50 10.21 -7.77
CA PHE A 150 -14.80 9.94 -9.02
C PHE A 150 -14.44 8.46 -9.21
N ARG A 151 -14.13 7.74 -8.12
CA ARG A 151 -13.90 6.29 -8.10
C ARG A 151 -15.11 5.56 -8.64
N ASN A 152 -16.30 5.93 -8.18
CA ASN A 152 -17.57 5.26 -8.52
C ASN A 152 -18.12 5.62 -9.90
N LEU A 153 -17.58 6.62 -10.59
CA LEU A 153 -17.96 6.92 -11.97
C LEU A 153 -17.51 5.83 -12.93
N GLY A 154 -18.35 5.49 -13.92
CA GLY A 154 -17.99 4.56 -14.98
C GLY A 154 -16.90 5.13 -15.91
N VAL A 155 -16.12 4.24 -16.52
CA VAL A 155 -15.27 4.63 -17.66
C VAL A 155 -16.16 5.05 -18.83
N GLY A 156 -15.83 6.16 -19.48
CA GLY A 156 -16.63 6.78 -20.52
C GLY A 156 -17.62 7.83 -20.02
N THR A 157 -17.84 7.93 -18.70
CA THR A 157 -18.70 8.98 -18.14
C THR A 157 -18.13 10.37 -18.43
N VAL A 158 -19.01 11.28 -18.85
CA VAL A 158 -18.73 12.70 -19.05
C VAL A 158 -19.51 13.49 -18.00
N GLU A 159 -18.80 14.17 -17.12
CA GLU A 159 -19.39 15.00 -16.07
C GLU A 159 -19.22 16.49 -16.41
N MET A 160 -20.21 17.29 -16.00
CA MET A 160 -20.15 18.74 -16.11
C MET A 160 -20.19 19.36 -14.71
N TYR A 161 -19.11 20.02 -14.30
CA TYR A 161 -19.03 20.72 -13.02
C TYR A 161 -19.16 22.22 -13.22
N LYS A 162 -20.24 22.80 -12.66
CA LYS A 162 -20.43 24.25 -12.59
C LYS A 162 -19.63 24.80 -11.41
N TYR A 163 -18.40 25.20 -11.68
CA TYR A 163 -17.45 25.63 -10.68
C TYR A 163 -17.56 27.14 -10.46
N TYR A 164 -17.71 27.55 -9.21
CA TYR A 164 -17.80 28.95 -8.82
C TYR A 164 -16.74 29.29 -7.79
N TYR A 165 -16.34 30.56 -7.82
CA TYR A 165 -15.53 31.14 -6.77
C TYR A 165 -16.02 32.57 -6.48
N CYS A 166 -15.74 33.04 -5.28
CA CYS A 166 -16.04 34.41 -4.88
C CYS A 166 -14.93 34.93 -3.96
N PHE A 167 -14.65 36.23 -3.99
CA PHE A 167 -13.87 36.88 -2.93
C PHE A 167 -14.53 38.18 -2.44
N THR A 168 -14.30 38.50 -1.16
CA THR A 168 -14.74 39.75 -0.52
C THR A 168 -13.75 40.18 0.57
N ARG A 169 -13.65 41.48 0.85
CA ARG A 169 -12.88 41.99 2.01
C ARG A 169 -13.73 42.05 3.28
N ASN A 170 -15.04 41.85 3.15
CA ASN A 170 -15.96 41.87 4.28
C ASN A 170 -16.01 40.48 4.91
N ASP A 171 -15.82 40.42 6.23
CA ASP A 171 -15.93 39.18 6.98
C ASP A 171 -17.38 38.65 7.04
N TYR A 172 -17.53 37.33 7.12
CA TYR A 172 -18.82 36.62 7.18
C TYR A 172 -18.71 35.28 7.91
N ASN A 173 -19.86 34.79 8.40
CA ASN A 173 -19.95 33.52 9.10
C ASN A 173 -20.72 32.47 8.26
N PRO A 174 -20.03 31.49 7.66
CA PRO A 174 -20.69 30.44 6.88
C PRO A 174 -21.56 29.49 7.73
N ALA A 175 -21.26 29.31 9.01
CA ALA A 175 -22.11 28.52 9.91
C ALA A 175 -23.48 29.20 10.17
N ALA A 176 -23.58 30.51 9.92
CA ALA A 176 -24.83 31.26 9.96
C ALA A 176 -25.50 31.39 8.57
N GLY A 177 -25.03 30.64 7.57
CA GLY A 177 -25.54 30.68 6.20
C GLY A 177 -25.10 31.91 5.38
N GLN A 178 -24.13 32.69 5.87
CA GLN A 178 -23.58 33.81 5.11
C GLN A 178 -22.54 33.31 4.10
N THR A 179 -22.41 34.00 2.97
CA THR A 179 -21.45 33.67 1.92
C THR A 179 -20.73 34.94 1.48
N CYS A 180 -19.60 34.77 0.79
CA CYS A 180 -18.92 35.86 0.11
C CYS A 180 -19.88 36.65 -0.80
N ALA A 181 -20.73 35.94 -1.56
CA ALA A 181 -21.69 36.57 -2.46
C ALA A 181 -22.76 37.38 -1.70
N SER A 182 -23.25 36.89 -0.56
CA SER A 182 -24.23 37.64 0.26
C SER A 182 -23.65 38.88 0.91
N ARG A 183 -22.31 39.03 0.94
CA ARG A 183 -21.59 40.23 1.36
C ARG A 183 -21.14 41.15 0.23
N GLY A 184 -21.74 41.01 -0.96
CA GLY A 184 -21.40 41.81 -2.14
C GLY A 184 -20.02 41.47 -2.72
N GLY A 185 -19.53 40.25 -2.48
CA GLY A 185 -18.29 39.77 -3.05
C GLY A 185 -18.34 39.65 -4.58
N THR A 186 -17.16 39.60 -5.19
CA THR A 186 -17.03 39.41 -6.64
C THR A 186 -17.05 37.93 -6.96
N VAL A 187 -18.03 37.51 -7.78
CA VAL A 187 -18.24 36.11 -8.16
C VAL A 187 -17.70 35.86 -9.56
N GLY A 188 -16.98 34.75 -9.74
CA GLY A 188 -16.61 34.22 -11.04
C GLY A 188 -17.01 32.74 -11.16
N SER A 189 -17.11 32.25 -12.39
CA SER A 189 -17.52 30.87 -12.65
C SER A 189 -16.83 30.29 -13.87
N HIS A 190 -16.82 28.96 -13.96
CA HIS A 190 -16.37 28.15 -15.09
C HIS A 190 -17.21 26.88 -15.20
N GLU A 191 -17.34 26.34 -16.40
CA GLU A 191 -17.96 25.03 -16.62
C GLU A 191 -16.90 24.02 -17.06
N PHE A 192 -16.65 23.01 -16.23
CA PHE A 192 -15.68 21.96 -16.49
C PHE A 192 -16.38 20.73 -17.08
N THR A 193 -16.02 20.35 -18.29
CA THR A 193 -16.45 19.08 -18.90
C THR A 193 -15.32 18.06 -18.76
N MET A 194 -15.53 17.04 -17.93
CA MET A 194 -14.52 16.06 -17.56
C MET A 194 -14.92 14.66 -18.02
N THR A 195 -14.09 14.04 -18.88
CA THR A 195 -14.31 12.67 -19.35
C THR A 195 -13.41 11.69 -18.62
N LYS A 196 -13.97 10.67 -17.97
CA LYS A 196 -13.20 9.57 -17.35
C LYS A 196 -12.81 8.56 -18.43
N THR A 197 -11.57 8.56 -18.89
CA THR A 197 -11.13 7.70 -20.02
C THR A 197 -10.63 6.34 -19.60
N GLY A 198 -10.33 6.18 -18.32
CA GLY A 198 -9.95 4.89 -17.78
C GLY A 198 -9.81 4.92 -16.27
N GLN A 199 -9.71 3.72 -15.71
CA GLN A 199 -9.46 3.51 -14.30
C GLN A 199 -8.55 2.31 -14.08
N MET A 200 -7.78 2.36 -13.00
CA MET A 200 -6.94 1.26 -12.54
C MET A 200 -7.13 1.05 -11.05
N SER A 201 -7.23 -0.21 -10.67
CA SER A 201 -7.17 -0.66 -9.28
C SER A 201 -5.89 -1.44 -9.06
N LEU A 202 -5.03 -0.95 -8.18
CA LEU A 202 -3.84 -1.67 -7.73
C LEU A 202 -4.25 -2.65 -6.64
N GLU A 203 -3.99 -3.93 -6.89
CA GLU A 203 -4.40 -5.03 -6.03
C GLU A 203 -3.21 -5.58 -5.26
N SER A 204 -3.48 -6.02 -4.03
CA SER A 204 -2.47 -6.76 -3.28
C SER A 204 -2.24 -8.14 -3.90
N THR A 205 -0.98 -8.53 -4.06
CA THR A 205 -0.62 -9.92 -4.34
C THR A 205 -0.59 -10.76 -3.07
N ASN A 206 -0.22 -10.15 -1.92
CA ASN A 206 0.02 -10.81 -0.62
C ASN A 206 0.85 -12.11 -0.73
N ALA A 207 1.60 -12.27 -1.81
CA ALA A 207 2.21 -13.54 -2.16
C ALA A 207 3.52 -13.70 -1.41
N LEU A 208 3.71 -14.87 -0.78
CA LEU A 208 4.99 -15.28 -0.23
C LEU A 208 5.84 -15.91 -1.33
N GLN A 209 7.02 -15.36 -1.57
CA GLN A 209 7.99 -15.85 -2.54
C GLN A 209 9.28 -16.19 -1.82
N GLU A 210 9.84 -17.36 -2.09
CA GLU A 210 11.11 -17.82 -1.56
C GLU A 210 12.09 -18.00 -2.71
N ILE A 211 13.29 -17.45 -2.56
CA ILE A 211 14.35 -17.54 -3.56
C ILE A 211 15.65 -17.96 -2.87
N PHE A 212 16.13 -19.15 -3.22
CA PHE A 212 17.45 -19.63 -2.83
C PHE A 212 18.51 -19.15 -3.82
N ILE A 213 19.60 -18.58 -3.33
CA ILE A 213 20.61 -17.91 -4.15
C ILE A 213 21.99 -18.47 -3.79
N ASP A 214 22.73 -18.95 -4.78
CA ASP A 214 24.11 -19.41 -4.57
C ASP A 214 25.11 -18.25 -4.42
N SER A 215 26.36 -18.57 -4.09
CA SER A 215 27.45 -17.59 -3.98
C SER A 215 27.72 -16.81 -5.28
N ALA A 216 27.37 -17.34 -6.44
CA ALA A 216 27.44 -16.66 -7.73
C ALA A 216 26.22 -15.76 -8.01
N GLY A 217 25.14 -15.86 -7.22
CA GLY A 217 23.91 -15.11 -7.40
C GLY A 217 22.82 -15.84 -8.19
N ASN A 218 23.01 -17.11 -8.56
CA ASN A 218 22.02 -17.85 -9.35
C ASN A 218 20.81 -18.20 -8.47
N PRO A 219 19.58 -17.82 -8.89
CA PRO A 219 18.39 -18.11 -8.13
C PRO A 219 17.84 -19.51 -8.42
N VAL A 220 17.23 -20.09 -7.39
CA VAL A 220 16.31 -21.23 -7.46
C VAL A 220 15.06 -20.82 -6.71
N ILE A 221 13.90 -21.03 -7.33
CA ILE A 221 12.61 -20.67 -6.74
C ILE A 221 12.19 -21.73 -5.73
N GLY A 222 11.80 -21.28 -4.54
CA GLY A 222 11.30 -22.10 -3.44
C GLY A 222 9.86 -22.58 -3.66
N LEU A 223 9.34 -23.32 -2.69
CA LEU A 223 7.99 -23.88 -2.79
C LEU A 223 6.91 -22.79 -2.71
N GLY A 224 5.79 -23.01 -3.40
CA GLY A 224 4.62 -22.11 -3.37
C GLY A 224 4.85 -20.71 -3.96
N SER A 225 6.01 -20.48 -4.58
CA SER A 225 6.41 -19.19 -5.13
C SER A 225 5.89 -19.00 -6.55
N GLU A 226 4.56 -18.97 -6.70
CA GLU A 226 3.89 -18.97 -8.01
C GLU A 226 4.09 -17.68 -8.83
N PHE A 227 4.49 -16.59 -8.17
CA PHE A 227 4.68 -15.28 -8.79
C PHE A 227 6.12 -15.01 -9.18
N CYS A 228 7.05 -15.93 -8.86
CA CYS A 228 8.45 -15.83 -9.22
C CYS A 228 8.90 -17.03 -10.07
N ARG A 229 9.77 -16.77 -11.04
CA ARG A 229 10.41 -17.80 -11.86
C ARG A 229 11.86 -17.45 -12.15
N VAL A 230 12.70 -18.45 -12.36
CA VAL A 230 14.01 -18.20 -12.98
C VAL A 230 13.78 -17.78 -14.43
N GLY A 231 14.54 -16.78 -14.90
CA GLY A 231 14.43 -16.29 -16.27
C GLY A 231 15.69 -15.60 -16.76
N TYR A 232 15.69 -15.30 -18.05
CA TYR A 232 16.82 -14.71 -18.74
C TYR A 232 16.40 -13.45 -19.49
N ILE A 233 17.22 -12.41 -19.43
CA ILE A 233 17.10 -11.22 -20.28
C ILE A 233 18.40 -11.04 -21.05
N GLY A 234 18.38 -11.35 -22.35
CA GLY A 234 19.62 -11.50 -23.11
C GLY A 234 20.46 -12.62 -22.49
N SER A 235 21.72 -12.33 -22.16
CA SER A 235 22.63 -13.26 -21.48
C SER A 235 22.55 -13.21 -19.94
N GLN A 236 21.74 -12.33 -19.36
CA GLN A 236 21.65 -12.16 -17.90
C GLN A 236 20.62 -13.13 -17.32
N SER A 237 21.07 -14.04 -16.45
CA SER A 237 20.21 -14.88 -15.61
C SER A 237 19.70 -14.12 -14.38
N GLY A 238 18.57 -14.53 -13.82
CA GLY A 238 18.00 -13.93 -12.62
C GLY A 238 16.61 -14.47 -12.27
N ALA A 239 15.96 -13.82 -11.30
CA ALA A 239 14.59 -14.12 -10.89
C ALA A 239 13.64 -13.07 -11.46
N ILE A 240 12.53 -13.51 -12.05
CA ILE A 240 11.45 -12.64 -12.53
C ILE A 240 10.27 -12.83 -11.59
N CYS A 241 9.84 -11.75 -10.94
CA CYS A 241 8.74 -11.77 -9.98
C CYS A 241 7.63 -10.80 -10.38
N GLU A 242 6.38 -11.24 -10.41
CA GLU A 242 5.22 -10.34 -10.45
C GLU A 242 5.11 -9.61 -9.11
N MET A 243 5.29 -8.29 -9.14
CA MET A 243 5.41 -7.47 -7.93
C MET A 243 4.21 -6.57 -7.70
N VAL A 244 3.46 -6.30 -8.75
CA VAL A 244 2.25 -5.50 -8.74
C VAL A 244 1.22 -6.25 -9.54
N LYS A 245 0.01 -6.34 -9.02
CA LYS A 245 -1.17 -6.81 -9.74
C LYS A 245 -2.14 -5.65 -9.88
N TYR A 246 -2.81 -5.55 -11.02
CA TYR A 246 -3.79 -4.49 -11.23
C TYR A 246 -4.94 -4.95 -12.12
N LYS A 247 -6.08 -4.28 -11.94
CA LYS A 247 -7.22 -4.33 -12.87
C LYS A 247 -7.36 -2.99 -13.54
N MET A 248 -7.47 -2.98 -14.86
CA MET A 248 -7.62 -1.75 -15.62
C MET A 248 -8.81 -1.82 -16.57
N ALA A 249 -9.53 -0.70 -16.70
CA ALA A 249 -10.52 -0.49 -17.75
C ALA A 249 -10.24 0.84 -18.47
N GLY A 250 -10.56 0.92 -19.76
CA GLY A 250 -10.31 2.10 -20.58
C GLY A 250 -8.86 2.22 -21.05
N SER A 251 -8.42 3.44 -21.34
CA SER A 251 -7.11 3.72 -21.95
C SER A 251 -6.25 4.63 -21.07
N LEU A 252 -4.96 4.31 -20.98
CA LEU A 252 -3.96 5.20 -20.39
C LEU A 252 -3.81 6.46 -21.23
N LEU A 253 -3.44 7.54 -20.56
CA LEU A 253 -3.21 8.82 -21.21
C LEU A 253 -1.73 8.98 -21.57
N ALA A 254 -1.46 9.50 -22.77
CA ALA A 254 -0.11 9.66 -23.30
C ALA A 254 0.89 10.41 -22.38
N PRO A 255 0.50 11.38 -21.54
CA PRO A 255 1.41 12.04 -20.59
C PRO A 255 1.85 11.18 -19.40
N MET A 256 1.21 10.04 -19.15
CA MET A 256 1.51 9.19 -18.01
C MET A 256 2.87 8.50 -18.19
N ARG A 257 3.69 8.57 -17.16
CA ARG A 257 5.00 7.94 -17.07
C ARG A 257 5.07 7.05 -15.85
N MET A 258 5.93 6.06 -15.91
CA MET A 258 6.18 5.13 -14.82
C MET A 258 7.68 4.89 -14.65
N SER A 259 8.08 4.66 -13.40
CA SER A 259 9.43 4.20 -13.03
C SER A 259 9.37 3.48 -11.68
N MET A 260 10.51 2.94 -11.22
CA MET A 260 10.64 2.40 -9.87
C MET A 260 11.78 3.09 -9.13
N LYS A 261 11.55 3.42 -7.87
CA LYS A 261 12.56 3.88 -6.92
C LYS A 261 13.01 2.72 -6.06
N VAL A 262 14.31 2.72 -5.77
CA VAL A 262 14.98 1.72 -4.94
C VAL A 262 15.61 2.40 -3.75
N ASN A 263 15.33 1.91 -2.55
CA ASN A 263 15.91 2.42 -1.31
C ASN A 263 17.33 1.88 -1.10
N THR A 264 18.31 2.56 -1.72
CA THR A 264 19.73 2.16 -1.69
C THR A 264 20.33 2.19 -0.28
N ALA A 265 19.80 3.03 0.61
CA ALA A 265 20.24 3.11 2.00
C ALA A 265 19.89 1.83 2.77
N LYS A 266 18.65 1.34 2.65
CA LYS A 266 18.23 0.04 3.22
C LYS A 266 18.98 -1.14 2.58
N MET A 267 19.32 -1.06 1.30
CA MET A 267 20.09 -2.11 0.61
C MET A 267 21.59 -2.10 0.96
N GLY A 268 22.15 -0.96 1.37
CA GLY A 268 23.60 -0.79 1.57
C GLY A 268 24.42 -0.76 0.28
N PHE A 269 23.77 -0.62 -0.89
CA PHE A 269 24.41 -0.40 -2.19
C PHE A 269 23.42 0.20 -3.19
N THR A 270 23.94 0.75 -4.29
CA THR A 270 23.15 1.23 -5.43
C THR A 270 23.14 0.17 -6.53
N PRO A 271 21.97 -0.40 -6.89
CA PRO A 271 21.88 -1.35 -8.00
C PRO A 271 22.20 -0.67 -9.34
N GLY A 272 22.90 -1.39 -10.21
CA GLY A 272 23.12 -0.94 -11.60
C GLY A 272 21.80 -0.87 -12.36
N SER A 273 21.68 0.06 -13.31
CA SER A 273 20.41 0.29 -14.02
C SER A 273 19.85 -0.94 -14.73
N ASN A 274 20.71 -1.83 -15.24
CA ASN A 274 20.31 -3.08 -15.89
C ASN A 274 20.17 -4.27 -14.93
N THR A 275 20.56 -4.14 -13.66
CA THR A 275 20.50 -5.26 -12.71
C THR A 275 19.10 -5.47 -12.14
N ILE A 276 18.24 -4.47 -12.31
CA ILE A 276 16.80 -4.55 -12.06
C ILE A 276 16.05 -4.03 -13.28
N ARG A 277 15.10 -4.80 -13.81
CA ARG A 277 14.28 -4.40 -14.97
C ARG A 277 12.80 -4.64 -14.73
N LEU A 278 11.97 -3.81 -15.36
CA LEU A 278 10.52 -3.88 -15.28
C LEU A 278 9.96 -4.40 -16.61
N SER A 279 8.85 -5.15 -16.57
CA SER A 279 8.15 -5.64 -17.75
C SER A 279 6.64 -5.70 -17.49
N PRO A 280 5.80 -5.44 -18.53
CA PRO A 280 4.35 -5.57 -18.43
C PRO A 280 3.83 -7.02 -18.40
N ASN A 281 4.69 -8.02 -18.68
CA ASN A 281 4.27 -9.42 -18.81
C ASN A 281 5.32 -10.44 -18.34
N GLY A 282 6.47 -9.98 -17.87
CA GLY A 282 7.58 -10.83 -17.42
C GLY A 282 8.26 -11.62 -18.54
N ALA A 283 7.99 -11.34 -19.81
CA ALA A 283 8.56 -12.03 -20.97
C ALA A 283 9.32 -11.06 -21.90
N SER A 284 8.75 -9.89 -22.18
CA SER A 284 9.28 -8.90 -23.11
C SER A 284 9.05 -7.46 -22.61
N GLY A 285 9.47 -6.46 -23.38
CA GLY A 285 9.25 -5.04 -23.02
C GLY A 285 10.08 -4.58 -21.83
N TRP A 286 11.26 -5.17 -21.63
CA TRP A 286 12.11 -4.89 -20.48
C TRP A 286 12.70 -3.47 -20.51
N VAL A 287 12.48 -2.73 -19.43
CA VAL A 287 13.03 -1.39 -19.21
C VAL A 287 13.80 -1.36 -17.90
N ASN A 288 14.86 -0.55 -17.82
CA ASN A 288 15.63 -0.40 -16.58
C ASN A 288 14.77 0.24 -15.50
N TYR A 289 14.91 -0.20 -14.24
CA TYR A 289 14.11 0.31 -13.13
C TYR A 289 14.20 1.84 -12.96
N SER A 290 15.39 2.40 -13.23
CA SER A 290 15.70 3.81 -13.09
C SER A 290 15.23 4.67 -14.26
N ALA A 291 14.73 4.07 -15.34
CA ALA A 291 14.25 4.79 -16.51
C ALA A 291 12.82 5.29 -16.27
N THR A 292 12.55 6.54 -16.68
CA THR A 292 11.19 7.07 -16.77
C THR A 292 10.62 6.75 -18.14
N THR A 293 9.66 5.83 -18.19
CA THR A 293 9.08 5.27 -19.43
C THR A 293 7.61 5.63 -19.53
N ARG A 294 6.99 5.50 -20.71
CA ARG A 294 5.54 5.69 -20.84
C ARG A 294 4.84 4.61 -20.03
N ALA A 295 3.80 4.99 -19.28
CA ALA A 295 3.03 4.02 -18.51
C ALA A 295 2.49 2.89 -19.40
N SER A 296 2.13 3.19 -20.65
CA SER A 296 1.68 2.22 -21.65
C SER A 296 2.72 1.18 -22.08
N ASP A 297 4.01 1.39 -21.78
CA ASP A 297 5.04 0.38 -22.06
C ASP A 297 5.11 -0.68 -20.93
N LEU A 298 4.57 -0.36 -19.74
CA LEU A 298 4.61 -1.21 -18.53
C LEU A 298 3.23 -1.69 -18.07
N ILE A 299 2.17 -1.16 -18.68
CA ILE A 299 0.80 -1.43 -18.30
C ILE A 299 0.00 -1.73 -19.56
N ASN A 300 -0.50 -2.96 -19.60
CA ASN A 300 -1.43 -3.43 -20.61
C ASN A 300 -2.88 -3.09 -20.21
N SER A 301 -3.74 -2.90 -21.21
CA SER A 301 -5.19 -2.86 -21.00
C SER A 301 -5.71 -4.17 -20.39
N ASN A 302 -6.75 -4.08 -19.54
CA ASN A 302 -7.34 -5.18 -18.77
C ASN A 302 -6.56 -5.54 -17.49
N ASN A 303 -6.79 -6.75 -16.96
CA ASN A 303 -6.08 -7.25 -15.78
C ASN A 303 -4.64 -7.59 -16.18
N GLY A 304 -3.68 -7.19 -15.36
CA GLY A 304 -2.27 -7.41 -15.63
C GLY A 304 -1.42 -7.30 -14.37
N GLY A 305 -0.11 -7.42 -14.57
CA GLY A 305 0.85 -7.27 -13.51
C GLY A 305 2.13 -6.61 -14.00
N ILE A 306 2.92 -6.11 -13.06
CA ILE A 306 4.24 -5.53 -13.33
C ILE A 306 5.28 -6.48 -12.77
N TYR A 307 6.10 -6.97 -13.69
CA TYR A 307 7.11 -7.98 -13.41
C TYR A 307 8.46 -7.31 -13.24
N VAL A 308 9.18 -7.70 -12.20
CA VAL A 308 10.52 -7.21 -11.88
C VAL A 308 11.51 -8.34 -12.05
N PHE A 309 12.53 -8.10 -12.88
CA PHE A 309 13.68 -8.96 -13.00
C PHE A 309 14.78 -8.53 -12.04
N PHE A 310 15.21 -9.46 -11.20
CA PHE A 310 16.35 -9.37 -10.31
C PHE A 310 17.49 -10.19 -10.90
N SER A 311 18.47 -9.51 -11.51
CA SER A 311 19.63 -10.18 -12.10
C SER A 311 20.47 -10.94 -11.07
N GLN A 312 21.19 -11.95 -11.54
CA GLN A 312 22.21 -12.68 -10.76
C GLN A 312 23.15 -11.73 -10.00
N GLN A 313 23.62 -10.66 -10.65
CA GLN A 313 24.51 -9.67 -10.04
C GLN A 313 23.83 -8.93 -8.86
N PHE A 314 22.56 -8.58 -8.99
CA PHE A 314 21.80 -7.94 -7.92
C PHE A 314 21.56 -8.90 -6.74
N LEU A 315 21.15 -10.12 -7.03
CA LEU A 315 20.93 -11.17 -6.04
C LEU A 315 22.22 -11.51 -5.27
N GLN A 316 23.35 -11.58 -5.96
CA GLN A 316 24.65 -11.79 -5.32
C GLN A 316 25.00 -10.67 -4.33
N GLN A 317 24.71 -9.40 -4.66
CA GLN A 317 24.95 -8.28 -3.75
C GLN A 317 24.09 -8.34 -2.51
N LEU A 318 22.82 -8.76 -2.64
CA LEU A 318 21.91 -8.92 -1.49
C LEU A 318 22.41 -10.01 -0.52
N ILE A 319 22.77 -11.19 -1.03
CA ILE A 319 23.29 -12.28 -0.20
C ILE A 319 24.60 -11.89 0.49
N ARG A 320 25.56 -11.30 -0.23
CA ARG A 320 26.84 -10.85 0.36
C ARG A 320 26.67 -9.85 1.50
N ARG A 321 25.57 -9.08 1.49
CA ARG A 321 25.27 -8.05 2.49
C ARG A 321 24.23 -8.51 3.52
N ASN A 322 23.78 -9.76 3.44
CA ASN A 322 22.73 -10.31 4.30
C ASN A 322 21.44 -9.47 4.27
N VAL A 323 21.05 -8.98 3.09
CA VAL A 323 19.82 -8.20 2.89
C VAL A 323 18.70 -9.13 2.44
N ASP A 324 17.62 -9.19 3.24
CA ASP A 324 16.40 -9.94 2.97
C ASP A 324 15.30 -8.99 2.46
N LEU A 325 14.58 -9.38 1.41
CA LEU A 325 13.52 -8.58 0.78
C LEU A 325 12.12 -8.90 1.34
N ARG A 326 12.05 -9.52 2.52
CA ARG A 326 10.80 -9.90 3.19
C ARG A 326 9.80 -8.75 3.27
N ASN A 327 10.30 -7.54 3.55
CA ASN A 327 9.52 -6.30 3.54
C ASN A 327 9.78 -5.52 2.25
N SER A 328 9.38 -6.08 1.10
CA SER A 328 9.68 -5.53 -0.23
C SER A 328 9.26 -4.05 -0.39
N GLN A 329 8.20 -3.61 0.29
CA GLN A 329 7.71 -2.24 0.37
C GLN A 329 8.73 -1.24 0.95
N GLU A 330 9.67 -1.69 1.76
CA GLU A 330 10.73 -0.84 2.31
C GLU A 330 11.85 -0.57 1.28
N PHE A 331 11.95 -1.43 0.27
CA PHE A 331 13.02 -1.46 -0.73
C PHE A 331 12.58 -0.88 -2.07
N PHE A 332 11.34 -1.16 -2.49
CA PHE A 332 10.83 -0.82 -3.82
C PHE A 332 9.60 0.06 -3.71
N THR A 333 9.55 1.11 -4.53
CA THR A 333 8.38 1.97 -4.66
C THR A 333 8.17 2.29 -6.13
N PHE A 334 6.97 2.04 -6.63
CA PHE A 334 6.61 2.36 -8.00
C PHE A 334 6.07 3.78 -8.07
N LEU A 335 6.49 4.54 -9.09
CA LEU A 335 6.15 5.95 -9.25
C LEU A 335 5.42 6.14 -10.57
N PHE A 336 4.23 6.72 -10.49
CA PHE A 336 3.57 7.37 -11.61
C PHE A 336 3.90 8.87 -11.61
N THR A 337 4.25 9.38 -12.78
CA THR A 337 4.30 10.83 -13.02
C THR A 337 3.47 11.23 -14.24
N ASN A 338 3.02 12.48 -14.32
CA ASN A 338 2.34 13.01 -15.49
C ASN A 338 3.02 14.29 -15.99
N THR A 339 3.53 14.25 -17.23
CA THR A 339 4.29 15.35 -17.82
C THR A 339 3.44 16.59 -18.16
N ALA A 340 2.11 16.46 -18.23
CA ALA A 340 1.21 17.59 -18.46
C ALA A 340 0.93 18.38 -17.17
N VAL A 341 1.15 17.80 -15.99
CA VAL A 341 0.85 18.44 -14.69
C VAL A 341 2.00 18.26 -13.71
N PRO A 342 3.17 18.90 -13.94
CA PRO A 342 4.38 18.68 -13.15
C PRO A 342 4.31 19.19 -11.70
N GLN A 343 3.18 19.75 -11.24
CA GLN A 343 3.03 20.19 -9.85
C GLN A 343 2.22 19.21 -8.98
N SER A 344 1.42 18.34 -9.59
CA SER A 344 0.50 17.44 -8.88
C SER A 344 0.46 16.03 -9.47
N GLY A 345 1.02 15.84 -10.67
CA GLY A 345 1.07 14.57 -11.36
C GLY A 345 2.11 13.64 -10.79
N TYR A 346 2.06 13.37 -9.48
CA TYR A 346 2.92 12.42 -8.77
C TYR A 346 2.04 11.49 -7.96
N TYR A 347 2.35 10.21 -8.07
CA TYR A 347 1.70 9.18 -7.27
C TYR A 347 2.65 8.00 -7.06
N GLU A 348 2.74 7.51 -5.84
CA GLU A 348 3.62 6.42 -5.47
C GLU A 348 2.78 5.28 -4.89
N PHE A 349 3.25 4.05 -5.07
CA PHE A 349 2.65 2.91 -4.40
C PHE A 349 3.70 1.82 -4.15
N SER A 350 3.47 1.05 -3.10
CA SER A 350 4.36 -0.03 -2.70
C SER A 350 3.85 -1.38 -3.21
N PRO A 351 4.76 -2.32 -3.54
CA PRO A 351 4.36 -3.71 -3.71
C PRO A 351 3.90 -4.30 -2.36
N SER A 352 3.18 -5.41 -2.43
CA SER A 352 2.54 -6.07 -1.28
C SER A 352 3.00 -7.52 -1.06
N ASN A 353 3.91 -8.01 -1.91
CA ASN A 353 4.47 -9.35 -1.78
C ASN A 353 5.60 -9.40 -0.73
N THR A 354 5.80 -10.60 -0.19
CA THR A 354 6.94 -10.93 0.67
C THR A 354 7.94 -11.75 -0.13
N ILE A 355 9.20 -11.30 -0.21
CA ILE A 355 10.26 -12.05 -0.91
C ILE A 355 11.34 -12.47 0.10
N ILE A 356 11.33 -13.73 0.50
CA ILE A 356 12.35 -14.32 1.37
C ILE A 356 13.54 -14.74 0.52
N LEU A 357 14.71 -14.15 0.83
CA LEU A 357 15.98 -14.55 0.21
C LEU A 357 16.78 -15.43 1.16
N ARG A 358 17.28 -16.56 0.64
CA ARG A 358 18.12 -17.48 1.41
C ARG A 358 19.35 -17.91 0.62
N PRO A 359 20.51 -18.12 1.26
CA PRO A 359 21.64 -18.79 0.62
C PRO A 359 21.23 -20.19 0.16
N ARG A 360 21.66 -20.61 -1.02
CA ARG A 360 21.44 -21.97 -1.53
C ARG A 360 22.48 -22.94 -0.97
N ASP A 361 23.74 -22.53 -0.91
CA ASP A 361 24.87 -23.41 -0.62
C ASP A 361 24.84 -23.92 0.83
N TYR A 362 24.40 -23.09 1.78
CA TYR A 362 24.11 -23.47 3.17
C TYR A 362 22.97 -22.58 3.70
N GLY A 363 21.73 -23.03 3.49
CA GLY A 363 20.53 -22.24 3.77
C GLY A 363 19.53 -22.95 4.66
N ILE A 364 18.83 -22.20 5.49
CA ILE A 364 17.64 -22.65 6.23
C ILE A 364 16.49 -21.68 5.98
N SER A 365 15.31 -22.24 5.79
CA SER A 365 14.08 -21.47 5.65
C SER A 365 12.92 -22.16 6.35
N ILE A 366 11.92 -21.37 6.71
CA ILE A 366 10.63 -21.82 7.19
C ILE A 366 9.56 -20.96 6.53
N ILE A 367 8.57 -21.61 5.94
CA ILE A 367 7.41 -20.96 5.32
C ILE A 367 6.12 -21.61 5.84
N SER A 368 5.04 -20.84 5.93
CA SER A 368 3.72 -21.41 6.24
C SER A 368 3.22 -22.26 5.09
N LYS A 369 2.56 -23.38 5.38
CA LYS A 369 1.86 -24.19 4.36
C LYS A 369 0.70 -23.44 3.71
N ASP A 370 0.17 -22.41 4.36
CA ASP A 370 -0.85 -21.53 3.80
C ASP A 370 -0.28 -20.55 2.75
N LEU A 371 1.05 -20.51 2.58
CA LEU A 371 1.76 -19.61 1.67
C LEU A 371 1.48 -18.11 1.93
N THR A 372 1.14 -17.78 3.19
CA THR A 372 1.05 -16.40 3.69
C THR A 372 2.21 -16.12 4.66
N PRO A 373 2.80 -14.91 4.62
CA PRO A 373 3.88 -14.54 5.53
C PRO A 373 3.44 -14.45 7.00
N ASN A 374 2.17 -14.12 7.25
CA ASN A 374 1.62 -13.92 8.59
C ASN A 374 0.32 -14.73 8.74
N PRO A 375 0.41 -16.08 8.86
CA PRO A 375 -0.77 -16.90 9.03
C PRO A 375 -1.52 -16.51 10.31
N LYS A 376 -2.84 -16.46 10.22
CA LYS A 376 -3.74 -16.18 11.36
C LYS A 376 -4.64 -17.38 11.60
N ARG A 377 -4.96 -17.63 12.87
CA ARG A 377 -5.91 -18.64 13.32
C ARG A 377 -6.79 -18.06 14.40
N GLU A 378 -8.05 -18.43 14.38
CA GLU A 378 -9.06 -18.05 15.38
C GLU A 378 -9.82 -19.31 15.80
N GLY A 379 -10.24 -19.36 17.06
CA GLY A 379 -10.99 -20.48 17.62
C GLY A 379 -11.55 -20.14 19.00
N LYS A 380 -12.35 -21.05 19.54
CA LYS A 380 -12.97 -20.90 20.86
C LYS A 380 -12.21 -21.74 21.88
N VAL A 381 -12.29 -21.35 23.14
CA VAL A 381 -11.80 -22.14 24.27
C VAL A 381 -12.96 -22.94 24.86
N GLY A 382 -12.74 -24.23 25.10
CA GLY A 382 -13.75 -25.13 25.67
C GLY A 382 -13.34 -26.59 25.58
N ASP A 383 -13.95 -27.45 26.40
CA ASP A 383 -13.56 -28.87 26.57
C ASP A 383 -13.52 -29.68 25.26
N ASN A 384 -14.35 -29.31 24.28
CA ASN A 384 -14.48 -30.00 23.00
C ASN A 384 -13.93 -29.19 21.82
N GLU A 385 -13.25 -28.08 22.08
CA GLU A 385 -12.76 -27.20 21.02
C GLU A 385 -11.44 -27.72 20.42
N PRO A 386 -11.32 -27.73 19.09
CA PRO A 386 -10.10 -28.20 18.42
C PRO A 386 -8.92 -27.24 18.67
N PRO A 387 -7.68 -27.74 18.58
CA PRO A 387 -6.52 -26.88 18.72
C PRO A 387 -6.39 -25.89 17.56
N LEU A 388 -5.75 -24.74 17.81
CA LEU A 388 -5.23 -23.90 16.73
C LEU A 388 -3.96 -24.53 16.20
N VAL A 389 -3.90 -24.77 14.89
CA VAL A 389 -2.75 -25.39 14.22
C VAL A 389 -2.18 -24.43 13.17
N PHE A 390 -0.88 -24.17 13.28
CA PHE A 390 -0.08 -23.46 12.30
C PHE A 390 0.91 -24.45 11.69
N ASP A 391 0.74 -24.76 10.42
CA ASP A 391 1.60 -25.69 9.71
C ASP A 391 2.66 -24.97 8.88
N TYR A 392 3.88 -25.50 8.93
CA TYR A 392 5.05 -24.96 8.29
C TYR A 392 5.82 -26.04 7.53
N ILE A 393 6.59 -25.58 6.54
CA ILE A 393 7.61 -26.38 5.86
C ILE A 393 8.96 -25.78 6.22
N ALA A 394 9.78 -26.54 6.95
CA ALA A 394 11.17 -26.21 7.15
C ALA A 394 12.00 -26.80 6.00
N THR A 395 12.84 -25.97 5.38
CA THR A 395 13.70 -26.36 4.26
C THR A 395 15.15 -26.02 4.59
N THR A 396 16.04 -27.01 4.61
CA THR A 396 17.47 -26.79 4.51
C THR A 396 17.94 -26.99 3.07
N SER A 397 18.99 -26.27 2.69
CA SER A 397 19.62 -26.36 1.37
C SER A 397 21.13 -26.45 1.53
N GLY A 398 21.76 -27.37 0.81
CA GLY A 398 23.21 -27.46 0.71
C GLY A 398 23.68 -28.74 -0.01
N PRO A 399 25.01 -28.90 -0.18
CA PRO A 399 25.62 -30.14 -0.68
C PRO A 399 25.26 -31.37 0.17
N ARG A 400 24.95 -31.14 1.45
CA ARG A 400 24.53 -32.14 2.42
C ARG A 400 23.56 -31.55 3.44
N GLN A 401 22.88 -32.43 4.17
CA GLN A 401 22.04 -32.03 5.30
C GLN A 401 22.87 -31.38 6.43
N ALA A 402 22.24 -30.47 7.16
CA ALA A 402 22.78 -29.84 8.37
C ALA A 402 23.01 -30.88 9.47
N ASN A 403 24.01 -30.63 10.32
CA ASN A 403 24.37 -31.52 11.43
C ASN A 403 23.45 -31.33 12.64
N ALA A 404 22.96 -30.11 12.85
CA ALA A 404 22.03 -29.78 13.91
C ALA A 404 20.96 -28.83 13.38
N ILE A 405 19.70 -29.16 13.62
CA ILE A 405 18.54 -28.34 13.24
C ILE A 405 17.69 -28.15 14.49
N MET A 406 17.42 -26.89 14.83
CA MET A 406 16.62 -26.51 15.99
C MET A 406 15.42 -25.68 15.55
N ALA A 407 14.30 -25.83 16.25
CA ALA A 407 13.16 -24.93 16.14
C ALA A 407 12.81 -24.32 17.50
N GLN A 408 12.37 -23.07 17.51
CA GLN A 408 11.98 -22.37 18.73
C GLN A 408 10.75 -21.50 18.46
N VAL A 409 9.94 -21.31 19.49
CA VAL A 409 8.75 -20.45 19.45
C VAL A 409 8.98 -19.28 20.38
N SER A 410 8.76 -18.09 19.86
CA SER A 410 8.87 -16.83 20.59
C SER A 410 7.51 -16.14 20.64
N GLY A 411 7.22 -15.46 21.75
CA GLY A 411 6.00 -14.67 21.91
C GLY A 411 5.83 -14.20 23.35
N PRO A 412 4.72 -13.53 23.68
CA PRO A 412 4.36 -13.23 25.06
C PRO A 412 4.31 -14.51 25.88
N VAL A 413 4.97 -14.52 27.04
CA VAL A 413 5.11 -15.69 27.91
C VAL A 413 4.70 -15.36 29.34
N VAL A 414 4.19 -16.36 30.06
CA VAL A 414 3.87 -16.28 31.49
C VAL A 414 4.26 -17.57 32.21
N GLN A 415 4.67 -17.44 33.47
CA GLN A 415 4.92 -18.57 34.36
C GLN A 415 3.67 -18.86 35.19
N LYS A 416 3.18 -20.09 35.17
CA LYS A 416 2.10 -20.57 36.04
C LYS A 416 2.57 -21.86 36.71
N ASN A 417 2.63 -21.87 38.05
CA ASN A 417 3.11 -23.00 38.85
C ASN A 417 4.52 -23.50 38.41
N GLY A 418 5.43 -22.58 38.11
CA GLY A 418 6.80 -22.88 37.67
C GLY A 418 6.90 -23.46 36.25
N LYS A 419 5.81 -23.45 35.47
CA LYS A 419 5.80 -23.88 34.07
C LYS A 419 5.51 -22.69 33.13
N PRO A 420 6.24 -22.57 32.01
CA PRO A 420 5.99 -21.52 31.03
C PRO A 420 4.76 -21.85 30.17
N TYR A 421 4.03 -20.81 29.78
CA TYR A 421 2.89 -20.82 28.87
C TYR A 421 2.95 -19.60 27.95
N CYS A 422 2.42 -19.74 26.74
CA CYS A 422 2.18 -18.61 25.86
C CYS A 422 1.04 -17.75 26.43
N LEU A 423 1.20 -16.44 26.44
CA LEU A 423 0.25 -15.50 27.02
C LEU A 423 -0.60 -14.85 25.92
N PHE A 424 -1.92 -15.04 26.02
CA PHE A 424 -2.89 -14.34 25.18
C PHE A 424 -3.57 -13.27 26.02
N SER A 425 -3.78 -12.08 25.43
CA SER A 425 -4.35 -10.94 26.15
C SER A 425 -5.47 -10.27 25.38
N SER A 426 -6.44 -9.69 26.08
CA SER A 426 -7.43 -8.80 25.47
C SER A 426 -6.78 -7.52 24.96
N THR A 427 -7.46 -6.79 24.07
CA THR A 427 -6.94 -5.54 23.48
C THR A 427 -6.52 -4.49 24.52
N ASN A 428 -7.19 -4.44 25.67
CA ASN A 428 -6.87 -3.56 26.79
C ASN A 428 -5.92 -4.18 27.83
N GLY A 429 -5.45 -5.41 27.61
CA GLY A 429 -4.56 -6.15 28.52
C GLY A 429 -5.18 -6.62 29.83
N ALA A 430 -6.47 -6.37 30.06
CA ALA A 430 -7.15 -6.70 31.32
C ALA A 430 -7.35 -8.21 31.49
N THR A 431 -7.74 -8.91 30.42
CA THR A 431 -7.91 -10.36 30.43
C THR A 431 -6.63 -11.00 29.93
N ARG A 432 -6.03 -11.86 30.74
CA ARG A 432 -4.74 -12.53 30.46
C ARG A 432 -4.91 -14.03 30.67
N VAL A 433 -4.65 -14.81 29.62
CA VAL A 433 -4.99 -16.25 29.59
C VAL A 433 -3.76 -17.05 29.15
N PRO A 434 -3.33 -18.07 29.91
CA PRO A 434 -2.20 -18.90 29.55
C PRO A 434 -2.61 -20.05 28.62
N PHE A 435 -1.89 -20.23 27.52
CA PHE A 435 -2.05 -21.34 26.58
C PHE A 435 -0.80 -22.20 26.53
N SER A 436 -0.99 -23.52 26.54
CA SER A 436 0.08 -24.44 26.17
C SER A 436 0.35 -24.35 24.68
N ALA A 437 1.58 -24.64 24.29
CA ALA A 437 1.98 -24.70 22.89
C ALA A 437 2.94 -25.86 22.67
N PHE A 438 2.82 -26.50 21.52
CA PHE A 438 3.60 -27.67 21.15
C PHE A 438 4.11 -27.53 19.72
N LEU A 439 5.37 -27.87 19.51
CA LEU A 439 5.93 -28.09 18.18
C LEU A 439 5.94 -29.60 17.91
N SER A 440 5.42 -29.99 16.75
CA SER A 440 5.31 -31.38 16.35
C SER A 440 5.88 -31.62 14.95
N TYR A 441 6.51 -32.77 14.74
CA TYR A 441 7.05 -33.22 13.46
C TYR A 441 6.96 -34.74 13.34
N THR A 442 7.10 -35.28 12.13
CA THR A 442 7.19 -36.73 11.92
C THR A 442 8.64 -37.19 11.95
N ASP A 443 8.99 -38.18 12.77
CA ASP A 443 10.34 -38.73 12.85
C ASP A 443 10.67 -39.68 11.69
N GLY A 444 11.94 -40.05 11.56
CA GLY A 444 12.42 -40.98 10.52
C GLY A 444 11.75 -42.36 10.50
N ARG A 445 11.00 -42.74 11.54
CA ARG A 445 10.23 -43.99 11.64
C ARG A 445 8.76 -43.79 11.29
N GLY A 446 8.34 -42.57 10.95
CA GLY A 446 6.96 -42.22 10.63
C GLY A 446 6.10 -41.91 11.85
N LYS A 447 6.68 -41.78 13.06
CA LYS A 447 5.94 -41.45 14.27
C LYS A 447 5.90 -39.94 14.49
N THR A 448 4.75 -39.41 14.89
CA THR A 448 4.66 -38.00 15.33
C THR A 448 5.37 -37.83 16.68
N VAL A 449 6.34 -36.92 16.70
CA VAL A 449 7.00 -36.43 17.91
C VAL A 449 6.40 -35.06 18.22
N SER A 450 5.97 -34.85 19.46
CA SER A 450 5.40 -33.58 19.93
C SER A 450 6.14 -33.13 21.18
N THR A 451 6.65 -31.90 21.15
CA THR A 451 7.44 -31.31 22.24
C THR A 451 6.84 -29.98 22.65
N ARG A 452 6.72 -29.74 23.96
CA ARG A 452 6.24 -28.46 24.49
C ARG A 452 7.18 -27.32 24.05
N ALA A 453 6.60 -26.23 23.54
CA ALA A 453 7.32 -25.05 23.05
C ALA A 453 6.58 -23.79 23.53
N SER A 454 6.92 -23.28 24.72
CA SER A 454 6.03 -22.41 25.52
C SER A 454 6.23 -20.91 25.26
N CYS A 455 6.49 -20.53 24.00
CA CYS A 455 6.81 -19.15 23.59
C CYS A 455 8.03 -18.52 24.31
N ASP A 456 8.81 -19.32 25.02
CA ASP A 456 9.91 -18.95 25.91
C ASP A 456 11.29 -19.03 25.24
N ASN A 457 11.32 -19.11 23.90
CA ASN A 457 12.53 -19.25 23.09
C ASN A 457 13.38 -20.49 23.39
N GLN A 458 12.82 -21.51 24.05
CA GLN A 458 13.55 -22.75 24.28
C GLN A 458 13.60 -23.59 22.99
N PRO A 459 14.81 -23.98 22.52
CA PRO A 459 14.95 -24.66 21.25
C PRO A 459 14.67 -26.17 21.39
N ILE A 460 13.94 -26.73 20.42
CA ILE A 460 13.72 -28.17 20.27
C ILE A 460 14.60 -28.71 19.13
N ASN A 461 15.06 -29.96 19.26
CA ASN A 461 15.92 -30.60 18.28
C ASN A 461 15.09 -31.32 17.20
N LEU A 462 15.36 -31.01 15.92
CA LEU A 462 14.69 -31.59 14.74
C LEU A 462 15.56 -32.61 13.99
N ASN A 463 16.70 -33.06 14.54
CA ASN A 463 17.59 -34.02 13.88
C ASN A 463 16.93 -35.39 13.66
N ALA A 464 15.98 -35.77 14.52
CA ALA A 464 15.22 -37.00 14.36
C ALA A 464 14.07 -36.88 13.35
N ALA A 465 13.78 -35.67 12.85
CA ALA A 465 12.71 -35.44 11.89
C ALA A 465 12.97 -36.17 10.58
N ARG A 466 11.90 -36.58 9.90
CA ARG A 466 11.97 -37.15 8.58
C ARG A 466 12.15 -36.03 7.56
N TRP A 467 13.34 -35.98 6.97
CA TRP A 467 13.68 -35.03 5.92
C TRP A 467 13.52 -35.69 4.55
N VAL A 468 12.69 -35.10 3.70
CA VAL A 468 12.50 -35.50 2.30
C VAL A 468 13.49 -34.76 1.43
N GLU A 469 14.27 -35.50 0.64
CA GLU A 469 15.31 -34.95 -0.20
C GLU A 469 14.83 -34.72 -1.64
N SER A 470 15.22 -33.59 -2.22
CA SER A 470 15.06 -33.31 -3.65
C SER A 470 16.33 -32.64 -4.19
N ALA A 471 16.86 -33.12 -5.31
CA ALA A 471 18.00 -32.49 -5.96
C ALA A 471 17.70 -31.03 -6.33
N TRP A 472 18.73 -30.18 -6.34
CA TRP A 472 18.59 -28.85 -6.92
C TRP A 472 18.22 -28.92 -8.42
N PRO A 473 17.61 -27.88 -8.99
CA PRO A 473 17.26 -27.86 -10.41
C PRO A 473 18.49 -27.90 -11.33
N THR A 474 18.28 -28.34 -12.58
CA THR A 474 19.29 -28.27 -13.64
C THR A 474 19.88 -26.86 -13.77
N PRO A 475 21.22 -26.71 -13.93
CA PRO A 475 22.23 -27.76 -14.09
C PRO A 475 22.85 -28.29 -12.78
N HIS A 476 22.40 -27.83 -11.62
CA HIS A 476 23.07 -28.06 -10.33
C HIS A 476 22.61 -29.32 -9.58
N GLN A 477 22.03 -30.29 -10.29
CA GLN A 477 21.40 -31.47 -9.69
C GLN A 477 22.36 -32.34 -8.87
N ASN A 478 23.65 -32.28 -9.21
CA ASN A 478 24.71 -33.03 -8.54
C ASN A 478 25.43 -32.22 -7.45
N ASP A 479 25.21 -30.91 -7.39
CA ASP A 479 25.94 -30.00 -6.52
C ASP A 479 25.30 -29.91 -5.12
N GLY A 480 24.01 -30.23 -5.01
CA GLY A 480 23.31 -30.19 -3.73
C GLY A 480 21.83 -30.55 -3.79
N ARG A 481 21.20 -30.50 -2.62
CA ARG A 481 19.81 -30.90 -2.41
C ARG A 481 19.09 -29.91 -1.50
N PHE A 482 17.77 -29.88 -1.67
CA PHE A 482 16.86 -29.40 -0.65
C PHE A 482 16.44 -30.56 0.22
N TYR A 483 16.37 -30.33 1.52
CA TYR A 483 15.83 -31.27 2.49
C TYR A 483 14.66 -30.59 3.18
N ARG A 484 13.49 -31.25 3.22
CA ARG A 484 12.27 -30.66 3.76
C ARG A 484 11.62 -31.51 4.82
N THR A 485 11.07 -30.86 5.84
CA THR A 485 10.23 -31.53 6.84
C THR A 485 9.06 -30.62 7.21
N ASP A 486 7.98 -31.26 7.64
CA ASP A 486 6.80 -30.57 8.12
C ASP A 486 6.95 -30.29 9.62
N LEU A 487 6.56 -29.09 10.02
CA LEU A 487 6.55 -28.64 11.41
C LEU A 487 5.19 -28.02 11.73
N SER A 488 4.54 -28.47 12.79
CA SER A 488 3.26 -27.93 13.24
C SER A 488 3.40 -27.29 14.61
N LEU A 489 3.01 -26.01 14.74
CA LEU A 489 2.80 -25.35 16.01
C LEU A 489 1.32 -25.47 16.40
N THR A 490 1.07 -26.01 17.58
CA THR A 490 -0.28 -26.33 18.05
C THR A 490 -0.55 -25.67 19.40
N PHE A 491 -1.68 -24.97 19.50
CA PHE A 491 -2.22 -24.44 20.76
C PHE A 491 -3.50 -25.19 21.11
N PRO A 492 -3.49 -26.08 22.12
CA PRO A 492 -4.70 -26.74 22.60
C PRO A 492 -5.70 -25.73 23.15
N MET A 493 -6.95 -25.81 22.69
CA MET A 493 -8.02 -24.92 23.09
C MET A 493 -8.94 -25.51 24.17
N ASN A 494 -8.68 -26.77 24.53
CA ASN A 494 -9.47 -27.54 25.48
C ASN A 494 -8.72 -27.85 26.79
N GLU A 495 -7.60 -27.19 27.05
CA GLU A 495 -6.89 -27.36 28.31
C GLU A 495 -7.51 -26.53 29.43
N VAL A 496 -7.57 -27.12 30.63
CA VAL A 496 -8.03 -26.43 31.85
C VAL A 496 -7.27 -25.12 32.10
N ASN A 497 -6.01 -25.02 31.67
CA ASN A 497 -5.21 -23.81 31.87
C ASN A 497 -5.75 -22.58 31.12
N SER A 498 -6.35 -22.76 29.95
CA SER A 498 -6.87 -21.68 29.11
C SER A 498 -8.33 -21.34 29.42
N GLN A 499 -9.05 -22.17 30.17
CA GLN A 499 -10.43 -21.91 30.61
C GLN A 499 -10.51 -20.76 31.63
N TYR A 500 -9.43 -20.51 32.36
CA TYR A 500 -9.36 -19.47 33.39
C TYR A 500 -8.29 -18.43 33.06
N SER A 501 -8.57 -17.19 33.43
CA SER A 501 -7.57 -16.12 33.42
C SER A 501 -6.44 -16.40 34.42
N LEU A 502 -5.35 -15.63 34.34
CA LEU A 502 -4.24 -15.74 35.30
C LEU A 502 -4.68 -15.45 36.74
N ASP A 503 -5.74 -14.67 36.93
CA ASP A 503 -6.32 -14.35 38.24
C ASP A 503 -7.24 -15.47 38.75
N GLY A 504 -7.38 -16.57 38.00
CA GLY A 504 -8.18 -17.74 38.37
C GLY A 504 -9.69 -17.58 38.16
N GLN A 505 -10.12 -16.52 37.48
CA GLN A 505 -11.53 -16.31 37.16
C GLN A 505 -11.87 -16.78 35.75
N ASP A 506 -13.12 -17.20 35.57
CA ASP A 506 -13.74 -17.32 34.25
C ASP A 506 -13.60 -16.00 33.49
N TRP A 507 -13.49 -16.09 32.17
CA TRP A 507 -13.33 -14.92 31.32
C TRP A 507 -14.24 -15.01 30.10
N MET A 508 -14.67 -13.85 29.62
CA MET A 508 -15.42 -13.70 28.38
C MET A 508 -14.75 -12.67 27.48
N GLY A 509 -14.86 -12.86 26.17
CA GLY A 509 -14.35 -11.94 25.17
C GLY A 509 -13.30 -12.56 24.25
N VAL A 510 -12.48 -11.72 23.64
CA VAL A 510 -11.43 -12.12 22.70
C VAL A 510 -10.07 -11.80 23.30
N VAL A 511 -9.20 -12.80 23.28
CA VAL A 511 -7.78 -12.64 23.60
C VAL A 511 -6.96 -13.00 22.37
N SER A 512 -5.82 -12.34 22.17
CA SER A 512 -4.93 -12.60 21.04
C SER A 512 -3.47 -12.56 21.46
N ALA A 513 -2.62 -13.16 20.62
CA ALA A 513 -1.18 -13.13 20.76
C ALA A 513 -0.54 -13.06 19.36
N THR A 514 0.71 -12.59 19.31
CA THR A 514 1.55 -12.62 18.10
C THR A 514 2.93 -13.10 18.52
N GLY A 515 3.55 -13.92 17.68
CA GLY A 515 4.83 -14.55 17.96
C GLY A 515 5.54 -14.98 16.69
N GLU A 516 6.71 -15.59 16.83
CA GLU A 516 7.54 -16.05 15.72
C GLU A 516 8.01 -17.50 15.96
N VAL A 517 7.95 -18.32 14.91
CA VAL A 517 8.61 -19.63 14.87
C VAL A 517 9.91 -19.46 14.12
N GLN A 518 11.02 -19.74 14.80
CA GLN A 518 12.36 -19.63 14.22
C GLN A 518 12.98 -21.01 14.10
N VAL A 519 13.65 -21.25 12.97
CA VAL A 519 14.46 -22.45 12.73
C VAL A 519 15.92 -22.05 12.54
N THR A 520 16.82 -22.85 13.08
CA THR A 520 18.26 -22.67 12.96
C THR A 520 18.88 -23.97 12.48
N ALA A 521 19.83 -23.89 11.56
CA ALA A 521 20.59 -25.04 11.08
C ALA A 521 22.09 -24.76 11.19
N THR A 522 22.86 -25.78 11.58
CA THR A 522 24.32 -25.71 11.71
C THR A 522 24.96 -26.79 10.84
N TRP A 523 25.91 -26.40 10.01
CA TRP A 523 26.79 -27.29 9.27
C TRP A 523 28.18 -27.25 9.90
N SER A 524 28.68 -28.41 10.31
CA SER A 524 30.01 -28.60 10.90
C SER A 524 30.79 -29.64 10.09
N GLY A 525 32.07 -29.37 9.82
CA GLY A 525 32.97 -30.24 9.05
C GLY A 525 33.61 -29.51 7.86
N PRO A 526 34.66 -30.07 7.24
CA PRO A 526 35.29 -29.48 6.07
C PRO A 526 34.30 -29.43 4.89
N ASP A 527 34.37 -28.36 4.10
CA ASP A 527 33.63 -28.23 2.85
C ASP A 527 34.01 -29.43 1.94
N ILE A 528 33.01 -30.11 1.39
CA ILE A 528 33.25 -31.17 0.41
C ILE A 528 33.66 -30.44 -0.88
N GLN A 529 34.93 -30.55 -1.26
CA GLN A 529 35.49 -29.97 -2.49
C GLN A 529 34.86 -30.54 -3.75
#